data_AF-A0A2V9EXR3-F1
#
_entry.id   AF-A0A2V9EXR3-F1
#
_cell.length_a   1.000
_cell.length_b   1.000
_cell.length_c   1.000
_cell.angle_alpha   90.00
_cell.angle_beta   90.00
_cell.angle_gamma   90.00
#
_symmetry.space_group_name_H-M   'P 1'
#
loop_
_entity.id
_entity.type
_entity.pdbx_description
1 polymer ?
#
loop_
_entity_poly.entity_id
_entity_poly.type
_entity_poly.pdbx_seq_one_letter_code
_entity_poly.pdbx_strand_id
1 'polypeptide(L)'
;TIGGLLLWYELQTQPTSVAVAWGAFGLVLFEYGLLRKITQFRYQAYVGLIAAFTRIFFSNLTSSEPGEFWGPRMYTILPLVLIFFFVYAQFPEKEENTGRDRRLHFDVLLAYLGTATIVALFYFQFPIEWVVTSWAAVVFALLGAALLLNRPLFLYQGLLLTLLVLARSMVHNLFGAGYFGEGDWQGRYFILSSASGILLATLFFAFRLRGPFNVPQNLGAWVRPLAAIASRPEQVEFFVPVILLTCMLALKMRAGMVTVSWGIEGVMIFLLALAVKERSFRLTGLGILLLCVAKVMALDVWGLQPRDRYVTFIIVGAALVLVSFLYSKYRDAIRQYL
;
A
#
# COMPACT_ATOMS: atom_id res chain seq x y z
N THR A 1 6.31 -30.79 33.15
CA THR A 1 7.61 -30.44 33.75
C THR A 1 7.46 -29.14 34.52
N ILE A 2 8.10 -29.00 35.68
CA ILE A 2 8.04 -27.81 36.55
C ILE A 2 8.39 -26.52 35.77
N GLY A 3 9.32 -26.62 34.82
CA GLY A 3 9.64 -25.51 33.90
C GLY A 3 8.47 -25.05 33.03
N GLY A 4 7.60 -25.95 32.57
CA GLY A 4 6.39 -25.58 31.82
C GLY A 4 5.33 -24.89 32.67
N LEU A 5 5.24 -25.25 33.96
CA LEU A 5 4.35 -24.60 34.93
C LEU A 5 4.87 -23.22 35.35
N LEU A 6 6.19 -23.05 35.49
CA LEU A 6 6.83 -21.76 35.74
C LEU A 6 6.69 -20.80 34.54
N LEU A 7 6.91 -21.31 33.32
CA LEU A 7 6.66 -20.54 32.10
C LEU A 7 5.18 -20.15 32.01
N TRP A 8 4.26 -21.07 32.31
CA TRP A 8 2.83 -20.77 32.34
C TRP A 8 2.49 -19.68 33.37
N TYR A 9 3.09 -19.72 34.57
CA TYR A 9 2.85 -18.72 35.61
C TYR A 9 3.41 -17.33 35.25
N GLU A 10 4.60 -17.26 34.66
CA GLU A 10 5.20 -16.01 34.18
C GLU A 10 4.41 -15.43 32.98
N LEU A 11 3.99 -16.28 32.05
CA LEU A 11 3.15 -15.93 30.91
C LEU A 11 1.75 -15.42 31.33
N GLN A 12 1.21 -15.96 32.42
CA GLN A 12 -0.08 -15.54 32.98
C GLN A 12 0.03 -14.17 33.68
N THR A 13 1.23 -13.82 34.15
CA THR A 13 1.55 -12.52 34.76
C THR A 13 1.80 -11.43 33.71
N GLN A 14 2.30 -11.80 32.52
CA GLN A 14 2.48 -10.89 31.38
C GLN A 14 1.79 -11.43 30.11
N PRO A 15 0.49 -11.11 29.87
CA PRO A 15 -0.30 -11.66 28.75
C PRO A 15 0.29 -11.41 27.35
N THR A 16 1.19 -10.43 27.21
CA THR A 16 1.86 -10.06 25.97
C THR A 16 3.03 -11.00 25.61
N SER A 17 3.64 -11.64 26.61
CA SER A 17 4.78 -12.55 26.39
C SER A 17 4.35 -13.89 25.76
N VAL A 18 3.07 -14.26 25.86
CA VAL A 18 2.51 -15.52 25.34
C VAL A 18 2.68 -15.63 23.83
N ALA A 19 2.41 -14.54 23.08
CA ALA A 19 2.55 -14.54 21.63
C ALA A 19 4.02 -14.78 21.23
N VAL A 20 4.96 -14.14 21.92
CA VAL A 20 6.41 -14.30 21.70
C VAL A 20 6.85 -15.72 22.01
N ALA A 21 6.37 -16.31 23.11
CA ALA A 21 6.68 -17.69 23.47
C ALA A 21 6.21 -18.69 22.41
N TRP A 22 5.00 -18.53 21.88
CA TRP A 22 4.51 -19.34 20.76
C TRP A 22 5.34 -19.16 19.49
N GLY A 23 5.74 -17.92 19.19
CA GLY A 23 6.60 -17.63 18.04
C GLY A 23 7.98 -18.27 18.16
N ALA A 24 8.63 -18.12 19.32
CA ALA A 24 9.93 -18.71 19.60
C ALA A 24 9.87 -20.25 19.61
N PHE A 25 8.83 -20.82 20.20
CA PHE A 25 8.58 -22.27 20.18
C PHE A 25 8.40 -22.77 18.73
N GLY A 26 7.60 -22.06 17.94
CA GLY A 26 7.41 -22.35 16.51
C GLY A 26 8.73 -22.30 15.74
N LEU A 27 9.56 -21.28 15.96
CA LEU A 27 10.88 -21.15 15.33
C LEU A 27 11.79 -22.34 15.67
N VAL A 28 11.92 -22.69 16.95
CA VAL A 28 12.78 -23.79 17.40
C VAL A 28 12.32 -25.13 16.81
N LEU A 29 11.01 -25.39 16.80
CA LEU A 29 10.47 -26.59 16.17
C LEU A 29 10.69 -26.62 14.66
N PHE A 30 10.61 -25.46 14.00
CA PHE A 30 10.85 -25.36 12.56
C PHE A 30 12.31 -25.67 12.22
N GLU A 31 13.25 -25.02 12.90
CA GLU A 31 14.69 -25.27 12.71
C GLU A 31 15.06 -26.71 13.04
N TYR A 32 14.55 -27.24 14.15
CA TYR A 32 14.77 -28.65 14.51
C TYR A 32 14.17 -29.62 13.47
N GLY A 33 12.97 -29.30 12.96
CA GLY A 33 12.31 -30.05 11.90
C GLY A 33 13.10 -30.05 10.58
N LEU A 34 13.74 -28.93 10.24
CA LEU A 34 14.66 -28.84 9.10
C LEU A 34 15.93 -29.67 9.33
N LEU A 35 16.60 -29.47 10.48
CA LEU A 35 17.84 -30.17 10.84
C LEU A 35 17.67 -31.69 10.86
N ARG A 36 16.55 -32.18 11.40
CA ARG A 36 16.26 -33.62 11.50
C ARG A 36 15.48 -34.17 10.31
N LYS A 37 15.06 -33.34 9.36
CA LYS A 37 14.23 -33.71 8.20
C LYS A 37 12.89 -34.38 8.60
N ILE A 38 12.29 -33.93 9.71
CA ILE A 38 11.02 -34.46 10.23
C ILE A 38 9.89 -33.49 9.93
N THR A 39 8.95 -33.91 9.08
CA THR A 39 7.83 -33.06 8.64
C THR A 39 6.83 -32.73 9.75
N GLN A 40 6.63 -33.64 10.71
CA GLN A 40 5.69 -33.45 11.82
C GLN A 40 6.06 -32.24 12.69
N PHE A 41 7.34 -32.05 12.99
CA PHE A 41 7.81 -30.88 13.74
C PHE A 41 7.61 -29.58 12.97
N ARG A 42 7.74 -29.58 11.63
CA ARG A 42 7.44 -28.41 10.81
C ARG A 42 5.95 -28.04 10.84
N TYR A 43 5.05 -29.03 10.79
CA TYR A 43 3.62 -28.75 10.91
C TYR A 43 3.25 -28.19 12.29
N GLN A 44 3.83 -28.76 13.36
CA GLN A 44 3.65 -28.22 14.72
C GLN A 44 4.20 -26.79 14.83
N ALA A 45 5.32 -26.51 14.17
CA ALA A 45 5.87 -25.15 14.08
C ALA A 45 4.91 -24.19 13.38
N TYR A 46 4.35 -24.54 12.23
CA TYR A 46 3.39 -23.68 11.52
C TYR A 46 2.14 -23.40 12.36
N VAL A 47 1.62 -24.41 13.08
CA VAL A 47 0.50 -24.22 14.01
C VAL A 47 0.90 -23.24 15.14
N GLY A 48 2.09 -23.39 15.72
CA GLY A 48 2.61 -22.47 16.74
C GLY A 48 2.75 -21.04 16.22
N LEU A 49 3.24 -20.86 15.00
CA LEU A 49 3.39 -19.57 14.34
C LEU A 49 2.04 -18.89 14.04
N ILE A 50 1.05 -19.65 13.57
CA ILE A 50 -0.32 -19.15 13.36
C ILE A 50 -0.99 -18.80 14.70
N ALA A 51 -0.75 -19.59 15.74
CA ALA A 51 -1.24 -19.31 17.09
C ALA A 51 -0.61 -18.03 17.64
N ALA A 52 0.70 -17.83 17.44
CA ALA A 52 1.39 -16.59 17.80
C ALA A 52 0.76 -15.39 17.08
N PHE A 53 0.58 -15.47 15.76
CA PHE A 53 -0.06 -14.43 14.96
C PHE A 53 -1.46 -14.07 15.50
N THR A 54 -2.30 -15.08 15.70
CA THR A 54 -3.66 -14.90 16.19
C THR A 54 -3.66 -14.26 17.58
N ARG A 55 -2.71 -14.64 18.44
CA ARG A 55 -2.61 -14.12 19.81
C ARG A 55 -2.25 -12.64 19.88
N ILE A 56 -1.50 -12.12 18.91
CA ILE A 56 -1.13 -10.70 18.83
C ILE A 56 -2.37 -9.80 18.91
N PHE A 57 -3.48 -10.19 18.29
CA PHE A 57 -4.72 -9.41 18.27
C PHE A 57 -5.48 -9.38 19.59
N PHE A 58 -5.24 -10.34 20.49
CA PHE A 58 -5.96 -10.44 21.75
C PHE A 58 -5.33 -9.60 22.86
N SER A 59 -4.00 -9.60 22.96
CA SER A 59 -3.30 -8.95 24.09
C SER A 59 -2.22 -7.97 23.67
N ASN A 60 -1.46 -8.25 22.61
CA ASN A 60 -0.27 -7.45 22.27
C ASN A 60 -0.60 -6.14 21.56
N LEU A 61 -1.59 -6.11 20.66
CA LEU A 61 -1.92 -4.88 19.94
C LEU A 61 -2.57 -3.82 20.84
N THR A 62 -3.18 -4.22 21.95
CA THR A 62 -3.87 -3.33 22.90
C THR A 62 -3.05 -3.04 24.17
N SER A 63 -1.83 -3.55 24.30
CA SER A 63 -1.06 -3.52 25.55
C SER A 63 -0.37 -2.20 25.90
N SER A 64 -0.49 -1.15 25.07
CA SER A 64 0.26 0.10 25.23
C SER A 64 -0.61 1.30 24.85
N GLU A 65 -0.36 2.44 25.49
CA GLU A 65 -1.05 3.67 25.14
C GLU A 65 -0.71 4.12 23.69
N PRO A 66 -1.65 4.74 22.97
CA PRO A 66 -1.39 5.26 21.64
C PRO A 66 -0.26 6.31 21.64
N GLY A 67 0.74 6.16 20.77
CA GLY A 67 1.83 7.13 20.59
C GLY A 67 3.18 6.76 21.23
N GLU A 68 3.24 5.78 22.13
CA GLU A 68 4.51 5.29 22.68
C GLU A 68 5.25 4.41 21.65
N PHE A 69 6.30 4.94 21.01
CA PHE A 69 7.01 4.23 19.94
C PHE A 69 7.73 2.96 20.41
N TRP A 70 8.41 3.01 21.56
CA TRP A 70 9.16 1.89 22.15
C TRP A 70 8.44 1.32 23.38
N GLY A 71 7.21 0.85 23.19
CA GLY A 71 6.39 0.24 24.25
C GLY A 71 6.21 -1.29 24.12
N PRO A 72 5.46 -1.92 25.05
CA PRO A 72 5.11 -3.34 25.06
C PRO A 72 4.63 -3.91 23.73
N ARG A 73 3.87 -3.13 22.97
CA ARG A 73 3.43 -3.50 21.63
C ARG A 73 4.61 -3.74 20.68
N MET A 74 5.58 -2.82 20.62
CA MET A 74 6.68 -2.87 19.65
C MET A 74 7.63 -4.03 19.95
N TYR A 75 8.14 -4.14 21.18
CA TYR A 75 9.17 -5.14 21.50
C TYR A 75 8.62 -6.58 21.58
N THR A 76 7.30 -6.77 21.69
CA THR A 76 6.71 -8.12 21.62
C THR A 76 6.31 -8.52 20.19
N ILE A 77 5.90 -7.56 19.35
CA ILE A 77 5.46 -7.86 17.98
C ILE A 77 6.62 -7.89 16.99
N LEU A 78 7.64 -7.02 17.16
CA LEU A 78 8.79 -6.95 16.26
C LEU A 78 9.55 -8.29 16.14
N PRO A 79 9.83 -9.04 17.23
CA PRO A 79 10.44 -10.36 17.13
C PRO A 79 9.59 -11.34 16.31
N LEU A 80 8.26 -11.27 16.42
CA LEU A 80 7.36 -12.15 15.65
C LEU A 80 7.42 -11.85 14.16
N VAL A 81 7.46 -10.57 13.78
CA VAL A 81 7.69 -10.15 12.38
C VAL A 81 9.00 -10.73 11.85
N LEU A 82 10.09 -10.60 12.63
CA LEU A 82 11.39 -11.14 12.25
C LEU A 82 11.35 -12.67 12.12
N ILE A 83 10.67 -13.36 13.03
CA ILE A 83 10.50 -14.83 12.97
C ILE A 83 9.74 -15.23 11.70
N PHE A 84 8.62 -14.58 11.37
CA PHE A 84 7.85 -14.91 10.15
C PHE A 84 8.69 -14.75 8.88
N PHE A 85 9.43 -13.64 8.75
CA PHE A 85 10.28 -13.41 7.58
C PHE A 85 11.54 -14.28 7.57
N PHE A 86 12.10 -14.60 8.73
CA PHE A 86 13.21 -15.54 8.84
C PHE A 86 12.79 -16.93 8.37
N VAL A 87 11.69 -17.46 8.90
CA VAL A 87 11.15 -18.77 8.50
C VAL A 87 10.83 -18.77 7.01
N TYR A 88 10.25 -17.69 6.46
CA TYR A 88 10.05 -17.53 5.02
C TYR A 88 11.36 -17.57 4.22
N ALA A 89 12.43 -16.91 4.69
CA ALA A 89 13.72 -16.87 4.00
C ALA A 89 14.40 -18.25 3.93
N GLN A 90 14.08 -19.17 4.85
CA GLN A 90 14.60 -20.53 4.89
C GLN A 90 13.99 -21.48 3.83
N PHE A 91 13.12 -21.00 2.93
CA PHE A 91 12.60 -21.77 1.79
C PHE A 91 13.28 -21.40 0.46
N PRO A 92 14.57 -21.72 0.24
CA PRO A 92 15.20 -21.56 -1.07
C PRO A 92 14.59 -22.53 -2.10
N GLU A 93 14.54 -22.11 -3.36
CA GLU A 93 13.78 -22.82 -4.42
C GLU A 93 14.26 -24.25 -4.72
N LYS A 94 15.46 -24.63 -4.26
CA LYS A 94 16.21 -25.83 -4.70
C LYS A 94 16.23 -26.99 -3.69
N GLU A 95 15.58 -26.91 -2.54
CA GLU A 95 15.57 -28.02 -1.58
C GLU A 95 14.37 -28.96 -1.74
N GLU A 96 14.67 -30.24 -1.98
CA GLU A 96 13.71 -31.32 -2.22
C GLU A 96 12.82 -31.61 -0.99
N ASN A 97 13.37 -31.45 0.22
CA ASN A 97 12.68 -31.75 1.49
C ASN A 97 11.59 -30.73 1.87
N THR A 98 11.65 -29.51 1.35
CA THR A 98 10.65 -28.44 1.56
C THR A 98 9.62 -28.39 0.43
N GLY A 99 9.76 -29.22 -0.60
CA GLY A 99 8.86 -29.22 -1.76
C GLY A 99 7.39 -29.49 -1.41
N ARG A 100 7.12 -30.37 -0.44
CA ARG A 100 5.74 -30.67 0.00
C ARG A 100 5.08 -29.51 0.74
N ASP A 101 5.85 -28.78 1.54
CA ASP A 101 5.37 -27.63 2.31
C ASP A 101 5.09 -26.44 1.37
N ARG A 102 5.95 -26.23 0.36
CA ARG A 102 5.73 -25.27 -0.73
C ARG A 102 4.49 -25.61 -1.57
N ARG A 103 4.22 -26.91 -1.80
CA ARG A 103 2.99 -27.34 -2.49
C ARG A 103 1.72 -26.94 -1.72
N LEU A 104 1.81 -26.87 -0.40
CA LEU A 104 0.74 -26.41 0.48
C LEU A 104 0.75 -24.89 0.71
N HIS A 105 1.67 -24.15 0.07
CA HIS A 105 1.77 -22.69 0.11
C HIS A 105 2.01 -22.10 1.52
N PHE A 106 2.64 -22.85 2.43
CA PHE A 106 2.96 -22.37 3.78
C PHE A 106 4.00 -21.25 3.80
N ASP A 107 4.94 -21.26 2.86
CA ASP A 107 5.92 -20.19 2.64
C ASP A 107 5.21 -18.86 2.31
N VAL A 108 4.25 -18.92 1.38
CA VAL A 108 3.43 -17.76 1.00
C VAL A 108 2.62 -17.26 2.20
N LEU A 109 1.97 -18.18 2.93
CA LEU A 109 1.20 -17.85 4.14
C LEU A 109 2.05 -17.07 5.16
N LEU A 110 3.25 -17.55 5.49
CA LEU A 110 4.11 -16.93 6.49
C LEU A 110 4.54 -15.51 6.11
N ALA A 111 4.87 -15.26 4.85
CA ALA A 111 5.18 -13.91 4.39
C ALA A 111 3.95 -12.97 4.46
N TYR A 112 2.75 -13.49 4.18
CA TYR A 112 1.52 -12.72 4.37
C TYR A 112 1.24 -12.44 5.85
N LEU A 113 1.47 -13.41 6.74
CA LEU A 113 1.36 -13.19 8.18
C LEU A 113 2.34 -12.12 8.66
N GLY A 114 3.61 -12.19 8.24
CA GLY A 114 4.61 -11.17 8.58
C GLY A 114 4.21 -9.76 8.13
N THR A 115 3.74 -9.62 6.88
CA THR A 115 3.25 -8.34 6.36
C THR A 115 1.99 -7.87 7.08
N ALA A 116 1.03 -8.77 7.32
CA ALA A 116 -0.19 -8.46 8.06
C ALA A 116 0.11 -8.02 9.50
N THR A 117 1.12 -8.61 10.14
CA THR A 117 1.59 -8.19 11.46
C THR A 117 2.18 -6.79 11.44
N ILE A 118 2.98 -6.42 10.43
CA ILE A 118 3.48 -5.04 10.27
C ILE A 118 2.32 -4.05 10.08
N VAL A 119 1.39 -4.38 9.17
CA VAL A 119 0.22 -3.54 8.87
C VAL A 119 -0.65 -3.34 10.11
N ALA A 120 -0.91 -4.41 10.87
CA ALA A 120 -1.64 -4.36 12.13
C ALA A 120 -0.88 -3.58 13.21
N LEU A 121 0.43 -3.80 13.35
CA LEU A 121 1.27 -3.04 14.27
C LEU A 121 1.15 -1.53 13.98
N PHE A 122 1.31 -1.13 12.72
CA PHE A 122 1.25 0.29 12.33
C PHE A 122 -0.15 0.88 12.49
N TYR A 123 -1.20 0.07 12.35
CA TYR A 123 -2.58 0.49 12.64
C TYR A 123 -2.77 0.90 14.10
N PHE A 124 -2.25 0.11 15.04
CA PHE A 124 -2.40 0.39 16.47
C PHE A 124 -1.32 1.34 17.01
N GLN A 125 -0.16 1.41 16.37
CA GLN A 125 0.97 2.22 16.79
C GLN A 125 0.77 3.71 16.51
N PHE A 126 0.21 4.04 15.35
CA PHE A 126 0.01 5.42 14.92
C PHE A 126 -1.40 5.91 15.23
N PRO A 127 -1.58 7.23 15.44
CA PRO A 127 -2.92 7.82 15.53
C PRO A 127 -3.75 7.47 14.28
N ILE A 128 -5.06 7.32 14.46
CA ILE A 128 -5.97 6.78 13.44
C ILE A 128 -5.86 7.48 12.07
N GLU A 129 -5.58 8.79 12.08
CA GLU A 129 -5.43 9.62 10.89
C GLU A 129 -4.17 9.25 10.10
N TRP A 130 -3.04 9.04 10.79
CA TRP A 130 -1.72 8.76 10.22
C TRP A 130 -1.54 7.32 9.71
N VAL A 131 -2.48 6.43 10.02
CA VAL A 131 -2.44 5.02 9.58
C VAL A 131 -2.33 4.89 8.06
N VAL A 132 -2.96 5.80 7.30
CA VAL A 132 -2.91 5.77 5.83
C VAL A 132 -1.50 6.06 5.32
N THR A 133 -0.83 7.07 5.88
CA THR A 133 0.55 7.43 5.52
C THR A 133 1.53 6.33 5.94
N SER A 134 1.34 5.73 7.12
CA SER A 134 2.20 4.65 7.60
C SER A 134 2.05 3.39 6.73
N TRP A 135 0.84 3.04 6.30
CA TRP A 135 0.62 1.95 5.35
C TRP A 135 1.19 2.26 3.97
N ALA A 136 1.12 3.50 3.48
CA ALA A 136 1.79 3.91 2.26
C ALA A 136 3.32 3.74 2.35
N ALA A 137 3.92 4.02 3.52
CA ALA A 137 5.34 3.75 3.75
C ALA A 137 5.67 2.24 3.74
N VAL A 138 4.75 1.39 4.24
CA VAL A 138 4.89 -0.07 4.12
C VAL A 138 4.81 -0.52 2.65
N VAL A 139 3.92 0.06 1.84
CA VAL A 139 3.90 -0.20 0.38
C VAL A 139 5.25 0.13 -0.25
N PHE A 140 5.81 1.31 0.05
CA PHE A 140 7.13 1.72 -0.42
C PHE A 140 8.22 0.71 -0.04
N ALA A 141 8.23 0.25 1.22
CA ALA A 141 9.18 -0.75 1.69
C ALA A 141 8.99 -2.12 1.00
N LEU A 142 7.75 -2.56 0.80
CA LEU A 142 7.43 -3.83 0.13
C LEU A 142 7.84 -3.82 -1.34
N LEU A 143 7.60 -2.73 -2.08
CA LEU A 143 8.05 -2.61 -3.47
C LEU A 143 9.58 -2.52 -3.56
N GLY A 144 10.22 -1.82 -2.62
CA GLY A 144 11.67 -1.84 -2.48
C GLY A 144 12.22 -3.25 -2.22
N ALA A 145 11.60 -4.00 -1.29
CA ALA A 145 11.95 -5.39 -1.00
C ALA A 145 11.71 -6.32 -2.19
N ALA A 146 10.62 -6.12 -2.95
CA ALA A 146 10.34 -6.87 -4.18
C ALA A 146 11.48 -6.69 -5.21
N LEU A 147 12.02 -5.47 -5.33
CA LEU A 147 13.13 -5.16 -6.22
C LEU A 147 14.46 -5.74 -5.71
N LEU A 148 14.76 -5.59 -4.42
CA LEU A 148 16.02 -6.05 -3.83
C LEU A 148 16.13 -7.57 -3.75
N LEU A 149 15.02 -8.25 -3.39
CA LEU A 149 14.98 -9.70 -3.20
C LEU A 149 14.54 -10.46 -4.45
N ASN A 150 14.10 -9.74 -5.50
CA ASN A 150 13.57 -10.29 -6.75
C ASN A 150 12.47 -11.35 -6.53
N ARG A 151 11.57 -11.10 -5.56
CA ARG A 151 10.45 -11.99 -5.23
C ARG A 151 9.12 -11.31 -5.59
N PRO A 152 8.26 -11.94 -6.42
CA PRO A 152 6.97 -11.34 -6.81
C PRO A 152 5.98 -11.25 -5.65
N LEU A 153 6.18 -12.04 -4.60
CA LEU A 153 5.27 -12.09 -3.45
C LEU A 153 5.11 -10.72 -2.77
N PHE A 154 6.22 -10.00 -2.57
CA PHE A 154 6.21 -8.67 -1.97
C PHE A 154 5.54 -7.64 -2.87
N LEU A 155 5.61 -7.81 -4.20
CA LEU A 155 4.88 -6.97 -5.15
C LEU A 155 3.37 -7.15 -4.99
N TYR A 156 2.88 -8.39 -4.94
CA TYR A 156 1.45 -8.66 -4.73
C TYR A 156 0.95 -8.12 -3.40
N GLN A 157 1.75 -8.28 -2.33
CA GLN A 157 1.43 -7.73 -1.01
C GLN A 157 1.36 -6.20 -1.03
N GLY A 158 2.32 -5.55 -1.69
CA GLY A 158 2.35 -4.10 -1.88
C GLY A 158 1.11 -3.61 -2.62
N LEU A 159 0.79 -4.21 -3.78
CA LEU A 159 -0.38 -3.83 -4.58
C LEU A 159 -1.70 -4.01 -3.82
N LEU A 160 -1.86 -5.12 -3.08
CA LEU A 160 -3.03 -5.34 -2.23
C LEU A 160 -3.12 -4.26 -1.15
N LEU A 161 -2.01 -3.93 -0.50
CA LEU A 161 -1.96 -2.89 0.52
C LEU A 161 -2.25 -1.51 -0.08
N THR A 162 -1.81 -1.20 -1.30
CA THR A 162 -2.17 0.03 -2.02
C THR A 162 -3.68 0.15 -2.22
N LEU A 163 -4.36 -0.94 -2.59
CA LEU A 163 -5.82 -0.97 -2.69
C LEU A 163 -6.50 -0.81 -1.31
N LEU A 164 -5.91 -1.38 -0.26
CA LEU A 164 -6.39 -1.21 1.11
C LEU A 164 -6.24 0.24 1.59
N VAL A 165 -5.13 0.90 1.23
CA VAL A 165 -4.89 2.33 1.49
C VAL A 165 -5.94 3.18 0.78
N LEU A 166 -6.27 2.89 -0.49
CA LEU A 166 -7.36 3.54 -1.22
C LEU A 166 -8.71 3.37 -0.50
N ALA A 167 -9.09 2.12 -0.20
CA ALA A 167 -10.37 1.81 0.42
C ALA A 167 -10.50 2.50 1.79
N ARG A 168 -9.46 2.41 2.64
CA ARG A 168 -9.43 3.09 3.94
C ARG A 168 -9.52 4.60 3.78
N SER A 169 -8.76 5.18 2.86
CA SER A 169 -8.76 6.63 2.62
C SER A 169 -10.14 7.12 2.20
N MET A 170 -10.82 6.40 1.32
CA MET A 170 -12.19 6.72 0.91
C MET A 170 -13.14 6.63 2.10
N VAL A 171 -13.21 5.48 2.76
CA VAL A 171 -14.22 5.24 3.80
C VAL A 171 -14.00 6.09 5.05
N HIS A 172 -12.76 6.24 5.52
CA HIS A 172 -12.48 6.87 6.81
C HIS A 172 -11.97 8.30 6.69
N ASN A 173 -11.03 8.57 5.79
CA ASN A 173 -10.36 9.86 5.72
C ASN A 173 -11.15 10.90 4.91
N LEU A 174 -11.79 10.48 3.81
CA LEU A 174 -12.56 11.35 2.92
C LEU A 174 -14.04 11.41 3.30
N PHE A 175 -14.71 10.27 3.50
CA PHE A 175 -16.17 10.25 3.73
C PHE A 175 -16.58 10.05 5.21
N GLY A 176 -15.86 9.24 5.98
CA GLY A 176 -16.21 8.94 7.38
C GLY A 176 -15.95 10.09 8.37
N ALA A 177 -15.19 11.10 7.95
CA ALA A 177 -14.69 12.15 8.84
C ALA A 177 -15.63 13.36 8.99
N GLY A 178 -16.79 13.35 8.30
CA GLY A 178 -17.78 14.42 8.29
C GLY A 178 -18.53 14.65 9.60
N TYR A 179 -18.30 13.87 10.65
CA TYR A 179 -19.07 13.97 11.89
C TYR A 179 -18.44 14.87 12.98
N PHE A 180 -17.11 15.01 13.10
CA PHE A 180 -16.49 15.71 14.26
C PHE A 180 -15.08 16.35 14.07
N GLY A 181 -14.73 16.96 12.94
CA GLY A 181 -13.45 17.71 12.91
C GLY A 181 -13.34 18.76 11.82
N GLU A 182 -12.99 19.99 12.23
CA GLU A 182 -12.66 21.11 11.35
C GLU A 182 -11.48 20.71 10.44
N GLY A 183 -11.79 20.41 9.18
CA GLY A 183 -10.81 19.94 8.20
C GLY A 183 -9.95 21.11 7.71
N ASP A 184 -8.92 21.50 8.45
CA ASP A 184 -7.92 22.44 7.97
C ASP A 184 -6.82 21.77 7.13
N TRP A 185 -6.09 22.55 6.32
CA TRP A 185 -5.02 22.06 5.44
C TRP A 185 -3.87 21.39 6.19
N GLN A 186 -3.65 21.75 7.46
CA GLN A 186 -2.60 21.17 8.30
C GLN A 186 -2.97 19.80 8.90
N GLY A 187 -4.24 19.38 8.82
CA GLY A 187 -4.73 18.12 9.38
C GLY A 187 -4.85 17.01 8.34
N ARG A 188 -6.08 16.51 8.15
CA ARG A 188 -6.41 15.31 7.37
C ARG A 188 -5.94 15.37 5.91
N TYR A 189 -6.03 16.55 5.29
CA TYR A 189 -5.62 16.76 3.91
C TYR A 189 -4.11 16.70 3.73
N PHE A 190 -3.35 17.20 4.71
CA PHE A 190 -1.90 17.03 4.74
C PHE A 190 -1.52 15.56 4.84
N ILE A 191 -2.19 14.80 5.70
CA ILE A 191 -1.95 13.37 5.87
C ILE A 191 -2.26 12.62 4.56
N LEU A 192 -3.43 12.85 3.96
CA LEU A 192 -3.78 12.21 2.68
C LEU A 192 -2.85 12.61 1.53
N SER A 193 -2.40 13.87 1.50
CA SER A 193 -1.42 14.35 0.53
C SER A 193 -0.06 13.67 0.74
N SER A 194 0.40 13.52 1.99
CA SER A 194 1.64 12.79 2.31
C SER A 194 1.57 11.32 1.89
N ALA A 195 0.45 10.63 2.17
CA ALA A 195 0.23 9.26 1.75
C ALA A 195 0.25 9.14 0.22
N SER A 196 -0.43 10.06 -0.48
CA SER A 196 -0.44 10.10 -1.95
C SER A 196 0.95 10.39 -2.52
N GLY A 197 1.73 11.26 -1.88
CA GLY A 197 3.12 11.55 -2.26
C GLY A 197 4.05 10.34 -2.09
N ILE A 198 3.91 9.59 -0.99
CA ILE A 198 4.66 8.34 -0.76
C ILE A 198 4.26 7.28 -1.80
N LEU A 199 2.96 7.12 -2.08
CA LEU A 199 2.50 6.21 -3.12
C LEU A 199 3.02 6.61 -4.50
N LEU A 200 3.02 7.91 -4.86
CA LEU A 200 3.65 8.34 -6.11
C LEU A 200 5.15 8.08 -6.14
N ALA A 201 5.84 8.15 -5.00
CA ALA A 201 7.26 7.81 -4.91
C ALA A 201 7.53 6.32 -5.16
N THR A 202 6.56 5.43 -4.90
CA THR A 202 6.70 3.99 -5.19
C THR A 202 6.81 3.72 -6.70
N LEU A 203 6.36 4.66 -7.56
CA LEU A 203 6.49 4.54 -9.01
C LEU A 203 7.93 4.28 -9.46
N PHE A 204 8.91 4.84 -8.74
CA PHE A 204 10.32 4.56 -8.99
C PHE A 204 10.65 3.07 -8.98
N PHE A 205 10.08 2.32 -8.04
CA PHE A 205 10.21 0.87 -7.97
C PHE A 205 9.29 0.17 -8.97
N ALA A 206 8.04 0.63 -9.08
CA ALA A 206 7.03 0.01 -9.95
C ALA A 206 7.49 -0.08 -11.41
N PHE A 207 8.14 0.97 -11.94
CA PHE A 207 8.71 0.94 -13.29
C PHE A 207 9.82 -0.08 -13.47
N ARG A 208 10.67 -0.29 -12.44
CA ARG A 208 11.74 -1.29 -12.47
C ARG A 208 11.20 -2.72 -12.32
N LEU A 209 10.05 -2.86 -11.68
CA LEU A 209 9.34 -4.12 -11.47
C LEU A 209 8.38 -4.47 -12.63
N ARG A 210 8.40 -3.70 -13.72
CA ARG A 210 7.57 -3.93 -14.90
C ARG A 210 8.17 -5.00 -15.79
N GLY A 211 7.48 -6.15 -15.91
CA GLY A 211 7.86 -7.22 -16.84
C GLY A 211 8.68 -8.42 -16.29
N PRO A 212 9.41 -8.37 -15.15
CA PRO A 212 10.06 -9.56 -14.59
C PRO A 212 9.08 -10.70 -14.30
N PHE A 213 7.84 -10.35 -13.93
CA PHE A 213 6.82 -11.31 -13.50
C PHE A 213 5.74 -11.44 -14.58
N ASN A 214 6.13 -12.01 -15.72
CA ASN A 214 5.19 -12.28 -16.82
C ASN A 214 4.06 -13.21 -16.37
N VAL A 215 2.85 -12.93 -16.85
CA VAL A 215 1.65 -13.74 -16.59
C VAL A 215 1.83 -15.14 -17.18
N PRO A 216 1.85 -16.22 -16.36
CA PRO A 216 1.88 -17.58 -16.88
C PRO A 216 0.69 -17.84 -17.83
N GLN A 217 0.96 -18.42 -19.00
CA GLN A 217 -0.05 -18.64 -20.04
C GLN A 217 -1.19 -19.58 -19.60
N ASN A 218 -0.93 -20.45 -18.61
CA ASN A 218 -1.85 -21.46 -18.08
C ASN A 218 -2.65 -21.03 -16.84
N LEU A 219 -2.90 -19.73 -16.65
CA LEU A 219 -3.72 -19.23 -15.55
C LEU A 219 -5.22 -19.35 -15.88
N GLY A 220 -6.01 -19.84 -14.91
CA GLY A 220 -7.48 -19.90 -15.02
C GLY A 220 -8.10 -18.52 -15.30
N ALA A 221 -9.25 -18.49 -15.98
CA ALA A 221 -9.88 -17.25 -16.46
C ALA A 221 -10.06 -16.17 -15.37
N TRP A 222 -10.32 -16.58 -14.12
CA TRP A 222 -10.53 -15.70 -12.97
C TRP A 222 -9.26 -15.07 -12.40
N VAL A 223 -8.10 -15.69 -12.55
CA VAL A 223 -6.81 -15.20 -12.02
C VAL A 223 -5.99 -14.43 -13.04
N ARG A 224 -6.29 -14.59 -14.34
CA ARG A 224 -5.68 -13.80 -15.43
C ARG A 224 -5.77 -12.28 -15.25
N PRO A 225 -6.91 -11.67 -14.87
CA PRO A 225 -6.96 -10.21 -14.70
C PRO A 225 -6.07 -9.73 -13.55
N LEU A 226 -6.01 -10.46 -12.43
CA LEU A 226 -5.15 -10.11 -11.29
C LEU A 226 -3.67 -10.20 -11.68
N ALA A 227 -3.29 -11.24 -12.39
CA ALA A 227 -1.92 -11.39 -12.89
C ALA A 227 -1.58 -10.31 -13.93
N ALA A 228 -2.52 -9.93 -14.80
CA ALA A 228 -2.33 -8.85 -15.76
C ALA A 228 -2.10 -7.49 -15.07
N ILE A 229 -2.85 -7.20 -13.99
CA ILE A 229 -2.65 -6.00 -13.17
C ILE A 229 -1.25 -6.02 -12.53
N ALA A 230 -0.85 -7.16 -11.97
CA ALA A 230 0.47 -7.29 -11.35
C ALA A 230 1.64 -7.25 -12.34
N SER A 231 1.40 -7.54 -13.63
CA SER A 231 2.41 -7.39 -14.68
C SER A 231 2.74 -5.92 -15.02
N ARG A 232 1.85 -5.01 -14.62
CA ARG A 232 1.98 -3.56 -14.79
C ARG A 232 1.72 -2.82 -13.47
N PRO A 233 2.57 -3.04 -12.45
CA PRO A 233 2.34 -2.46 -11.13
C PRO A 233 2.36 -0.92 -11.17
N GLU A 234 3.05 -0.32 -12.14
CA GLU A 234 3.11 1.12 -12.35
C GLU A 234 1.74 1.76 -12.54
N GLN A 235 0.76 1.01 -13.08
CA GLN A 235 -0.59 1.54 -13.30
C GLN A 235 -1.33 1.71 -11.98
N VAL A 236 -1.29 0.71 -11.10
CA VAL A 236 -1.98 0.76 -9.79
C VAL A 236 -1.36 1.85 -8.92
N GLU A 237 -0.04 1.88 -8.83
CA GLU A 237 0.70 2.86 -8.03
C GLU A 237 0.54 4.30 -8.56
N PHE A 238 0.13 4.49 -9.82
CA PHE A 238 -0.20 5.80 -10.37
C PHE A 238 -1.67 6.17 -10.15
N PHE A 239 -2.60 5.29 -10.55
CA PHE A 239 -4.03 5.60 -10.53
C PHE A 239 -4.56 5.78 -9.11
N VAL A 240 -4.09 4.99 -8.15
CA VAL A 240 -4.56 5.07 -6.76
C VAL A 240 -4.30 6.45 -6.14
N PRO A 241 -3.06 6.96 -6.08
CA PRO A 241 -2.83 8.29 -5.52
C PRO A 241 -3.45 9.41 -6.36
N VAL A 242 -3.55 9.28 -7.69
CA VAL A 242 -4.27 10.26 -8.53
C VAL A 242 -5.74 10.32 -8.15
N ILE A 243 -6.42 9.17 -8.01
CA ILE A 243 -7.82 9.13 -7.57
C ILE A 243 -7.97 9.76 -6.19
N LEU A 244 -7.06 9.46 -5.26
CA LEU A 244 -7.08 10.05 -3.92
C LEU A 244 -6.92 11.58 -3.96
N LEU A 245 -5.96 12.10 -4.73
CA LEU A 245 -5.74 13.54 -4.88
C LEU A 245 -6.91 14.22 -5.57
N THR A 246 -7.42 13.66 -6.66
CA THR A 246 -8.57 14.21 -7.39
C THR A 246 -9.81 14.28 -6.49
N CYS A 247 -10.14 13.20 -5.76
CA CYS A 247 -11.26 13.18 -4.81
C CYS A 247 -11.02 14.13 -3.64
N MET A 248 -9.80 14.19 -3.10
CA MET A 248 -9.42 15.09 -2.02
C MET A 248 -9.66 16.56 -2.39
N LEU A 249 -9.16 16.97 -3.56
CA LEU A 249 -9.32 18.33 -4.07
C LEU A 249 -10.80 18.65 -4.35
N ALA A 250 -11.57 17.66 -4.81
CA ALA A 250 -13.01 17.82 -5.04
C ALA A 250 -13.80 18.13 -3.77
N LEU A 251 -13.46 17.45 -2.67
CA LEU A 251 -14.18 17.60 -1.40
C LEU A 251 -13.71 18.83 -0.60
N LYS A 252 -12.43 19.20 -0.70
CA LYS A 252 -11.86 20.32 0.08
C LYS A 252 -12.12 21.68 -0.56
N MET A 253 -12.04 21.78 -1.88
CA MET A 253 -12.07 23.08 -2.54
C MET A 253 -13.48 23.65 -2.64
N ARG A 254 -13.59 24.97 -2.55
CA ARG A 254 -14.84 25.68 -2.90
C ARG A 254 -15.19 25.41 -4.36
N ALA A 255 -16.48 25.42 -4.71
CA ALA A 255 -16.97 24.98 -6.02
C ALA A 255 -16.14 25.45 -7.23
N GLY A 256 -15.77 26.74 -7.29
CA GLY A 256 -14.94 27.29 -8.38
C GLY A 256 -13.44 26.98 -8.29
N MET A 257 -12.92 26.77 -7.08
CA MET A 257 -11.52 26.39 -6.87
C MET A 257 -11.26 24.90 -7.13
N VAL A 258 -12.32 24.07 -7.20
CA VAL A 258 -12.20 22.66 -7.57
C VAL A 258 -11.67 22.53 -9.00
N THR A 259 -12.25 23.26 -9.96
CA THR A 259 -11.83 23.20 -11.37
C THR A 259 -10.43 23.76 -11.58
N VAL A 260 -10.07 24.82 -10.85
CA VAL A 260 -8.70 25.33 -10.80
C VAL A 260 -7.73 24.23 -10.32
N SER A 261 -8.06 23.56 -9.22
CA SER A 261 -7.19 22.56 -8.60
C SER A 261 -7.02 21.31 -9.46
N TRP A 262 -8.12 20.79 -10.02
CA TRP A 262 -8.07 19.70 -10.99
C TRP A 262 -7.35 20.09 -12.28
N GLY A 263 -7.46 21.36 -12.72
CA GLY A 263 -6.70 21.88 -13.85
C GLY A 263 -5.20 21.83 -13.60
N ILE A 264 -4.75 22.29 -12.43
CA ILE A 264 -3.35 22.21 -12.01
C ILE A 264 -2.90 20.75 -11.89
N GLU A 265 -3.69 19.90 -11.24
CA GLU A 265 -3.43 18.46 -11.12
C GLU A 265 -3.28 17.79 -12.49
N GLY A 266 -4.19 18.07 -13.42
CA GLY A 266 -4.14 17.56 -14.80
C GLY A 266 -2.89 17.98 -15.55
N VAL A 267 -2.44 19.24 -15.40
CA VAL A 267 -1.16 19.72 -15.96
C VAL A 267 0.02 18.99 -15.34
N MET A 268 0.06 18.85 -14.01
CA MET A 268 1.15 18.16 -13.31
C MET A 268 1.23 16.68 -13.72
N ILE A 269 0.10 15.99 -13.83
CA ILE A 269 0.02 14.62 -14.33
C ILE A 269 0.50 14.54 -15.78
N PHE A 270 0.11 15.49 -16.63
CA PHE A 270 0.54 15.51 -18.03
C PHE A 270 2.06 15.72 -18.14
N LEU A 271 2.64 16.62 -17.35
CA LEU A 271 4.09 16.82 -17.28
C LEU A 271 4.82 15.56 -16.79
N LEU A 272 4.32 14.91 -15.74
CA LEU A 272 4.84 13.62 -15.27
C LEU A 272 4.76 12.56 -16.37
N ALA A 273 3.65 12.51 -17.10
CA ALA A 273 3.45 11.55 -18.19
C ALA A 273 4.40 11.79 -19.37
N LEU A 274 4.77 13.04 -19.66
CA LEU A 274 5.82 13.35 -20.65
C LEU A 274 7.20 12.88 -20.20
N ALA A 275 7.52 13.02 -18.91
CA ALA A 275 8.80 12.55 -18.36
C ALA A 275 8.90 11.02 -18.39
N VAL A 276 7.81 10.33 -18.04
CA VAL A 276 7.73 8.87 -17.92
C VAL A 276 7.49 8.18 -19.27
N LYS A 277 6.96 8.88 -20.27
CA LYS A 277 6.64 8.38 -21.62
C LYS A 277 5.57 7.27 -21.66
N GLU A 278 4.71 7.17 -20.65
CA GLU A 278 3.61 6.20 -20.62
C GLU A 278 2.31 6.74 -21.25
N ARG A 279 1.65 5.92 -22.09
CA ARG A 279 0.43 6.33 -22.80
C ARG A 279 -0.75 6.53 -21.86
N SER A 280 -0.94 5.64 -20.89
CA SER A 280 -2.07 5.72 -19.96
C SER A 280 -2.02 6.99 -19.13
N PHE A 281 -0.85 7.38 -18.63
CA PHE A 281 -0.69 8.57 -17.78
C PHE A 281 -0.99 9.85 -18.56
N ARG A 282 -0.60 9.91 -19.85
CA ARG A 282 -0.93 11.04 -20.74
C ARG A 282 -2.44 11.16 -20.94
N LEU A 283 -3.12 10.04 -21.16
CA LEU A 283 -4.58 10.01 -21.30
C LEU A 283 -5.29 10.43 -20.01
N THR A 284 -4.74 10.08 -18.84
CA THR A 284 -5.28 10.53 -17.55
C THR A 284 -5.17 12.04 -17.38
N GLY A 285 -3.99 12.62 -17.64
CA GLY A 285 -3.81 14.08 -17.58
C GLY A 285 -4.73 14.82 -18.56
N LEU A 286 -4.82 14.34 -19.80
CA LEU A 286 -5.75 14.90 -20.79
C LEU A 286 -7.22 14.71 -20.36
N GLY A 287 -7.57 13.56 -19.80
CA GLY A 287 -8.91 13.23 -19.34
C GLY A 287 -9.36 14.15 -18.20
N ILE A 288 -8.50 14.41 -17.22
CA ILE A 288 -8.79 15.35 -16.12
C ILE A 288 -8.97 16.77 -16.66
N LEU A 289 -8.13 17.20 -17.62
CA LEU A 289 -8.27 18.53 -18.24
C LEU A 289 -9.56 18.64 -19.07
N LEU A 290 -9.92 17.62 -19.84
CA LEU A 290 -11.19 17.57 -20.56
C LEU A 290 -12.38 17.60 -19.60
N LEU A 291 -12.29 16.89 -18.48
CA LEU A 291 -13.31 16.91 -17.43
C LEU A 291 -13.43 18.32 -16.81
N CYS A 292 -12.31 19.02 -16.61
CA CYS A 292 -12.33 20.42 -16.19
C CYS A 292 -13.05 21.30 -17.21
N VAL A 293 -12.73 21.20 -18.50
CA VAL A 293 -13.39 21.98 -19.56
C VAL A 293 -14.89 21.71 -19.59
N ALA A 294 -15.28 20.43 -19.54
CA ALA A 294 -16.69 20.04 -19.54
C ALA A 294 -17.43 20.60 -18.31
N LYS A 295 -16.84 20.48 -17.11
CA LYS A 295 -17.40 21.05 -15.88
C LYS A 295 -17.52 22.57 -15.97
N VAL A 296 -16.51 23.24 -16.52
CA VAL A 296 -16.51 24.70 -16.67
C VAL A 296 -17.68 25.15 -17.55
N MET A 297 -17.85 24.51 -18.71
CA MET A 297 -18.92 24.84 -19.66
C MET A 297 -20.32 24.52 -19.11
N ALA A 298 -20.47 23.41 -18.41
CA ALA A 298 -21.77 22.95 -17.92
C ALA A 298 -22.24 23.67 -16.65
N LEU A 299 -21.34 23.91 -15.69
CA LEU A 299 -21.70 24.33 -14.34
C LEU A 299 -21.10 25.70 -13.99
N ASP A 300 -19.80 25.90 -14.22
CA ASP A 300 -19.09 27.05 -13.65
C ASP A 300 -19.44 28.38 -14.35
N VAL A 301 -19.72 28.34 -15.67
CA VAL A 301 -20.16 29.50 -16.46
C VAL A 301 -21.43 30.13 -15.89
N TRP A 302 -22.34 29.30 -15.37
CA TRP A 302 -23.67 29.72 -14.93
C TRP A 302 -23.75 29.92 -13.41
N GLY A 303 -23.03 29.10 -12.63
CA GLY A 303 -23.21 29.01 -11.18
C GLY A 303 -22.18 29.75 -10.31
N LEU A 304 -21.02 30.16 -10.85
CA LEU A 304 -19.97 30.78 -10.03
C LEU A 304 -20.11 32.30 -9.90
N GLN A 305 -19.62 32.82 -8.78
CA GLN A 305 -19.41 34.26 -8.58
C GLN A 305 -18.43 34.81 -9.63
N PRO A 306 -18.55 36.09 -10.03
CA PRO A 306 -17.73 36.67 -11.10
C PRO A 306 -16.22 36.47 -10.90
N ARG A 307 -15.72 36.70 -9.67
CA ARG A 307 -14.30 36.54 -9.33
C ARG A 307 -13.80 35.12 -9.60
N ASP A 308 -14.48 34.12 -9.04
CA ASP A 308 -14.08 32.71 -9.16
C ASP A 308 -14.19 32.24 -10.62
N ARG A 309 -15.21 32.71 -11.34
CA ARG A 309 -15.40 32.42 -12.76
C ARG A 309 -14.24 32.89 -13.63
N TYR A 310 -13.77 34.13 -13.45
CA TYR A 310 -12.62 34.65 -14.21
C TYR A 310 -11.34 33.86 -13.91
N VAL A 311 -11.08 33.56 -12.63
CA VAL A 311 -9.90 32.79 -12.22
C VAL A 311 -9.93 31.38 -12.85
N THR A 312 -11.07 30.69 -12.79
CA THR A 312 -11.23 29.37 -13.39
C THR A 312 -11.00 29.41 -14.91
N PHE A 313 -11.60 30.37 -15.64
CA PHE A 313 -11.42 30.47 -17.09
C PHE A 313 -9.96 30.76 -17.48
N ILE A 314 -9.29 31.66 -16.77
CA ILE A 314 -7.88 32.00 -17.04
C ILE A 314 -6.98 30.78 -16.80
N ILE A 315 -7.14 30.10 -15.66
CA ILE A 315 -6.27 28.98 -15.29
C ILE A 315 -6.52 27.77 -16.19
N VAL A 316 -7.78 27.40 -16.44
CA VAL A 316 -8.10 26.29 -17.33
C VAL A 316 -7.67 26.62 -18.77
N GLY A 317 -7.90 27.85 -19.24
CA GLY A 317 -7.43 28.31 -20.54
C GLY A 317 -5.91 28.22 -20.67
N ALA A 318 -5.17 28.71 -19.67
CA ALA A 318 -3.71 28.61 -19.62
C ALA A 318 -3.22 27.17 -19.59
N ALA A 319 -3.88 26.28 -18.83
CA ALA A 319 -3.59 24.86 -18.78
C ALA A 319 -3.75 24.20 -20.16
N LEU A 320 -4.83 24.48 -20.88
CA LEU A 320 -5.06 23.96 -22.24
C LEU A 320 -4.02 24.47 -23.23
N VAL A 321 -3.70 25.77 -23.20
CA VAL A 321 -2.66 26.35 -24.06
C VAL A 321 -1.30 25.70 -23.77
N LEU A 322 -0.95 25.51 -22.49
CA LEU A 322 0.27 24.85 -22.08
C LEU A 322 0.34 23.40 -22.59
N VAL A 323 -0.74 22.62 -22.41
CA VAL A 323 -0.79 21.24 -22.92
C VAL A 323 -0.74 21.19 -24.45
N SER A 324 -1.44 22.09 -25.14
CA SER A 324 -1.38 22.21 -26.60
C SER A 324 0.03 22.54 -27.09
N PHE A 325 0.70 23.50 -26.44
CA PHE A 325 2.09 23.85 -26.73
C PHE A 325 3.03 22.66 -26.50
N LEU A 326 2.92 21.98 -25.37
CA LEU A 326 3.72 20.79 -25.06
C LEU A 326 3.47 19.66 -26.07
N TYR A 327 2.22 19.44 -26.47
CA TYR A 327 1.87 18.46 -27.48
C TYR A 327 2.49 18.79 -28.85
N SER A 328 2.49 20.07 -29.24
CA SER A 328 3.14 20.54 -30.46
C SER A 328 4.66 20.41 -30.40
N LYS A 329 5.28 20.81 -29.28
CA LYS A 329 6.73 20.76 -29.08
C LYS A 329 7.28 19.34 -29.07
N TYR A 330 6.56 18.39 -28.47
CA TYR A 330 6.97 16.99 -28.39
C TYR A 330 6.28 16.12 -29.46
N ARG A 331 5.69 16.71 -30.50
CA ARG A 331 4.91 16.00 -31.52
C ARG A 331 5.68 14.85 -32.17
N ASP A 332 6.97 15.04 -32.44
CA ASP A 332 7.83 14.02 -33.04
C ASP A 332 8.16 12.89 -32.04
N ALA A 333 8.37 13.21 -30.76
CA ALA A 333 8.55 12.22 -29.69
C ALA A 333 7.23 11.48 -29.36
N ILE A 334 6.08 12.10 -29.59
CA ILE A 334 4.75 11.53 -29.32
C ILE A 334 4.33 10.58 -30.45
N ARG A 335 4.65 10.88 -31.71
CA ARG A 335 4.35 10.02 -32.88
C ARG A 335 5.06 8.67 -32.85
N GLN A 336 6.23 8.56 -32.21
CA GLN A 336 6.97 7.29 -32.10
C GLN A 336 6.39 6.29 -31.09
N TYR A 337 5.45 6.72 -30.24
CA TYR A 337 4.85 5.91 -29.17
C TYR A 337 3.30 5.95 -29.19
N LEU A 338 2.73 6.31 -30.34
CA LEU A 338 1.32 6.22 -30.68
C LEU A 338 1.11 4.96 -31.51
#